data_AF-A0A158PAT1-F1
#
_entry.id   AF-A0A158PAT1-F1
#
_cell.length_a   1.000
_cell.length_b   1.000
_cell.length_c   1.000
_cell.angle_alpha   90.00
_cell.angle_beta   90.00
_cell.angle_gamma   90.00
#
_symmetry.space_group_name_H-M   'P 1'
#
loop_
_entity.id
_entity.type
_entity.pdbx_description
1 polymer ?
#
loop_
_entity_poly.entity_id
_entity_poly.type
_entity_poly.pdbx_seq_one_letter_code
_entity_poly.pdbx_strand_id
1 'polypeptide(L)'
;MITNVVQAARKEGLIVNHEFAGPICFTLISTPFHRLCREAEKMQMSFPLKDCPVNPPSPPCCPTLFSAFVTDDTGHYISAPFSRRNCQLFLNYESEKLFFTSAQRDMLTHEILTQLDIRRELKEQNHNESDIGDESQQSVIADEPLRRKGLQYLRMKNSYEDSFILHEPSQEEPYFKKMKENSSISYMELITEIETDPRKKLNNLWSRFFRFQPLGLVREYFGQQIAFYFAWHGTFLTMLWPATVLGLAVFVYGFVKSVRLNPVTFGNCSIVNYVGESFAVSCTFRNKLAQFFTTVSSWFTNSFDNELNAFFAAFMSIWGTFFCQIWRRNNTVLAYEWDCEDFNEVEPDRPEYRGSATRIVSDTTLDHSDDFLRFLKLAVSCIVVILSMCLVIISVLLVTLYKLWAVSSQACNKEYTLMCSVMVAYLPSIMNTVSIMLLGNIYECISTSPLFLSVFCALFSLHDRAASISFSILNPSIDLPSHLSG
;
A
#
# COMPACT_ATOMS: atom_id res chain seq x y z
N MET A 1 1.59 11.27 32.91
CA MET A 1 0.87 11.07 31.63
C MET A 1 0.56 9.59 31.37
N ILE A 2 1.56 8.71 31.28
CA ILE A 2 1.36 7.26 31.02
C ILE A 2 0.41 6.61 32.03
N THR A 3 0.53 6.90 33.33
CA THR A 3 -0.36 6.37 34.38
C THR A 3 -1.84 6.69 34.13
N ASN A 4 -2.15 7.88 33.61
CA ASN A 4 -3.52 8.28 33.28
C ASN A 4 -4.01 7.58 32.01
N VAL A 5 -3.11 7.33 31.05
CA VAL A 5 -3.52 6.55 29.87
C VAL A 5 -3.90 5.14 30.29
N VAL A 6 -3.11 4.51 31.16
CA VAL A 6 -3.37 3.16 31.67
C VAL A 6 -4.66 3.14 32.50
N GLN A 7 -4.91 4.16 33.32
CA GLN A 7 -6.13 4.24 34.11
C GLN A 7 -7.37 4.48 33.22
N ALA A 8 -7.28 5.35 32.21
CA ALA A 8 -8.33 5.55 31.22
C ALA A 8 -8.62 4.27 30.43
N ALA A 9 -7.58 3.57 29.98
CA ALA A 9 -7.70 2.28 29.28
C ALA A 9 -8.39 1.23 30.16
N ARG A 10 -8.01 1.13 31.44
CA ARG A 10 -8.66 0.23 32.41
C ARG A 10 -10.11 0.60 32.69
N LYS A 11 -10.46 1.89 32.76
CA LYS A 11 -11.86 2.35 32.89
C LYS A 11 -12.71 1.96 31.67
N GLU A 12 -12.12 1.97 30.48
CA GLU A 12 -12.76 1.45 29.25
C GLU A 12 -12.84 -0.09 29.20
N GLY A 13 -12.31 -0.80 30.19
CA GLY A 13 -12.35 -2.25 30.29
C GLY A 13 -11.24 -2.97 29.52
N LEU A 14 -10.18 -2.27 29.14
CA LEU A 14 -8.97 -2.85 28.54
C LEU A 14 -8.09 -3.48 29.62
N ILE A 15 -7.47 -4.61 29.29
CA ILE A 15 -6.48 -5.26 30.14
C ILE A 15 -5.11 -4.78 29.67
N VAL A 16 -4.34 -4.19 30.60
CA VAL A 16 -3.04 -3.58 30.31
C VAL A 16 -1.96 -4.22 31.18
N ASN A 17 -1.01 -4.88 30.52
CA ASN A 17 0.16 -5.53 31.13
C ASN A 17 1.43 -4.83 30.67
N HIS A 18 2.45 -4.79 31.53
CA HIS A 18 3.74 -4.19 31.21
C HIS A 18 4.85 -5.24 31.33
N GLU A 19 5.69 -5.33 30.30
CA GLU A 19 6.85 -6.19 30.26
C GLU A 19 8.10 -5.35 30.03
N PHE A 20 9.16 -5.64 30.78
CA PHE A 20 10.41 -4.88 30.71
C PHE A 20 11.49 -5.72 30.01
N ALA A 21 12.02 -5.21 28.91
CA ALA A 21 13.13 -5.81 28.18
C ALA A 21 14.32 -4.82 28.18
N GLY A 22 15.15 -4.91 29.22
CA GLY A 22 16.24 -3.96 29.44
C GLY A 22 15.70 -2.54 29.68
N PRO A 23 16.11 -1.52 28.89
CA PRO A 23 15.63 -0.15 29.05
C PRO A 23 14.25 0.10 28.41
N ILE A 24 13.71 -0.86 27.64
CA ILE A 24 12.47 -0.71 26.90
C ILE A 24 11.31 -1.31 27.71
N CYS A 25 10.23 -0.56 27.83
CA CYS A 25 8.97 -0.99 28.45
C CYS A 25 7.94 -1.30 27.36
N PHE A 26 7.61 -2.57 27.21
CA PHE A 26 6.52 -3.03 26.34
C PHE A 26 5.21 -2.98 27.11
N THR A 27 4.19 -2.37 26.53
CA THR A 27 2.83 -2.34 27.09
C THR A 27 1.94 -3.23 26.24
N LEU A 28 1.59 -4.40 26.76
CA LEU A 28 0.66 -5.32 26.12
C LEU A 28 -0.77 -4.91 26.47
N ILE A 29 -1.58 -4.68 25.44
CA ILE A 29 -2.98 -4.32 25.57
C ILE A 29 -3.82 -5.47 25.02
N SER A 30 -4.77 -5.96 25.82
CA SER A 30 -5.72 -6.99 25.39
C SER A 30 -7.15 -6.58 25.70
N THR A 31 -8.07 -6.97 24.82
CA THR A 31 -9.48 -6.60 24.88
C THR A 31 -10.33 -7.81 25.24
N PRO A 32 -11.13 -7.73 26.32
CA PRO A 32 -12.01 -8.84 26.69
C PRO A 32 -13.15 -8.98 25.66
N PHE A 33 -13.61 -10.21 25.46
CA PHE A 33 -14.61 -10.57 24.45
C PHE A 33 -15.89 -9.72 24.52
N HIS A 34 -16.40 -9.46 25.72
CA HIS A 34 -17.58 -8.61 25.91
C HIS A 34 -17.36 -7.15 25.46
N ARG A 35 -16.15 -6.60 25.62
CA ARG A 35 -15.83 -5.24 25.18
C ARG A 35 -15.76 -5.17 23.65
N LEU A 36 -15.16 -6.18 23.02
CA LEU A 36 -15.14 -6.35 21.56
C LEU A 36 -16.56 -6.42 20.99
N CYS A 37 -17.44 -7.25 21.58
CA CYS A 37 -18.84 -7.33 21.18
C CYS A 37 -19.57 -5.97 21.24
N ARG A 38 -19.28 -5.16 22.25
CA ARG A 38 -19.90 -3.83 22.41
C ARG A 38 -19.45 -2.87 21.31
N GLU A 39 -18.18 -2.88 20.93
CA GLU A 39 -17.70 -2.04 19.83
C GLU A 39 -18.13 -2.56 18.47
N ALA A 40 -18.16 -3.87 18.25
CA ALA A 40 -18.68 -4.46 17.03
C ALA A 40 -20.17 -4.08 16.78
N GLU A 41 -21.00 -4.07 17.83
CA GLU A 41 -22.39 -3.60 17.76
C GLU A 41 -22.48 -2.10 17.47
N LYS A 42 -21.59 -1.29 18.08
CA LYS A 42 -21.53 0.17 17.84
C LYS A 42 -21.11 0.51 16.41
N MET A 43 -20.20 -0.28 15.83
CA MET A 43 -19.75 -0.17 14.43
C MET A 43 -20.72 -0.80 13.43
N GLN A 44 -21.77 -1.49 13.90
CA GLN A 44 -22.71 -2.24 13.05
C GLN A 44 -22.02 -3.26 12.13
N MET A 45 -20.96 -3.91 12.62
CA MET A 45 -20.27 -4.97 11.85
C MET A 45 -21.22 -6.14 11.56
N SER A 46 -21.15 -6.70 10.35
CA SER A 46 -21.93 -7.89 10.01
C SER A 46 -21.15 -9.18 10.28
N PHE A 47 -21.87 -10.21 10.71
CA PHE A 47 -21.33 -11.55 10.96
C PHE A 47 -22.21 -12.64 10.34
N PRO A 48 -21.64 -13.80 10.00
CA PRO A 48 -22.39 -14.92 9.43
C PRO A 48 -23.41 -15.50 10.41
N LEU A 49 -24.61 -15.77 9.91
CA LEU A 49 -25.69 -16.42 10.65
C LEU A 49 -25.52 -17.95 10.68
N LYS A 50 -25.96 -18.55 11.79
CA LYS A 50 -26.03 -20.01 11.95
C LYS A 50 -27.07 -20.61 10.99
N ASP A 51 -26.77 -21.79 10.46
CA ASP A 51 -27.67 -22.62 9.63
C ASP A 51 -28.12 -22.00 8.29
N CYS A 52 -27.44 -20.96 7.80
CA CYS A 52 -27.72 -20.29 6.53
C CYS A 52 -26.54 -20.37 5.52
N PRO A 53 -26.11 -21.57 5.09
CA PRO A 53 -25.03 -21.70 4.10
C PRO A 53 -25.51 -21.29 2.70
N VAL A 54 -24.63 -20.62 1.96
CA VAL A 54 -24.82 -20.24 0.56
C VAL A 54 -23.88 -21.09 -0.29
N ASN A 55 -24.43 -21.85 -1.23
CA ASN A 55 -23.61 -22.58 -2.19
C ASN A 55 -23.10 -21.60 -3.26
N PRO A 56 -21.79 -21.56 -3.54
CA PRO A 56 -21.27 -20.71 -4.58
C PRO A 56 -21.84 -21.14 -5.95
N PRO A 57 -22.14 -20.19 -6.86
CA PRO A 57 -22.59 -20.53 -8.21
C PRO A 57 -21.50 -21.31 -8.96
N SER A 58 -21.91 -22.35 -9.69
CA SER A 58 -20.98 -23.16 -10.50
C SER A 58 -20.27 -22.30 -11.55
N PRO A 59 -18.95 -22.49 -11.79
CA PRO A 59 -18.23 -21.69 -12.77
C PRO A 59 -18.82 -21.88 -14.19
N PRO A 60 -18.87 -20.81 -15.01
CA PRO A 60 -19.54 -20.85 -16.31
C PRO A 60 -18.84 -21.73 -17.36
N CYS A 61 -17.59 -22.15 -17.15
CA CYS A 61 -16.88 -23.06 -18.05
C CYS A 61 -15.80 -23.87 -17.31
N CYS A 62 -15.64 -25.16 -17.67
CA CYS A 62 -14.59 -26.07 -17.18
C CYS A 62 -14.46 -26.22 -15.64
N PRO A 63 -15.42 -26.87 -14.97
CA PRO A 63 -15.43 -26.99 -13.50
C PRO A 63 -14.22 -27.72 -12.91
N THR A 64 -13.67 -28.72 -13.60
CA THR A 64 -12.52 -29.53 -13.14
C THR A 64 -11.20 -28.78 -13.18
N LEU A 65 -11.01 -27.92 -14.18
CA LEU A 65 -9.83 -27.07 -14.28
C LEU A 65 -9.90 -25.96 -13.22
N PHE A 66 -11.07 -25.33 -13.07
CA PHE A 66 -11.27 -24.26 -12.11
C PHE A 66 -11.13 -24.74 -10.66
N SER A 67 -11.74 -25.89 -10.31
CA SER A 67 -11.63 -26.48 -8.97
C SER A 67 -10.19 -26.88 -8.60
N ALA A 68 -9.33 -27.17 -9.59
CA ALA A 68 -7.92 -27.47 -9.33
C ALA A 68 -7.10 -26.23 -8.94
N PHE A 69 -7.61 -25.03 -9.25
CA PHE A 69 -6.94 -23.76 -8.95
C PHE A 69 -7.55 -23.03 -7.74
N VAL A 70 -8.81 -23.30 -7.38
CA VAL A 70 -9.44 -22.77 -6.15
C VAL A 70 -8.61 -23.20 -4.93
N THR A 71 -8.37 -22.25 -4.02
CA THR A 71 -7.57 -22.40 -2.80
C THR A 71 -8.32 -22.00 -1.53
N ASP A 72 -9.52 -21.45 -1.68
CA ASP A 72 -10.34 -21.00 -0.58
C ASP A 72 -11.44 -22.02 -0.30
N ASP A 73 -11.44 -22.55 0.93
CA ASP A 73 -12.42 -23.51 1.43
C ASP A 73 -13.41 -22.82 2.40
N THR A 74 -13.41 -21.49 2.50
CA THR A 74 -14.32 -20.78 3.39
C THR A 74 -15.76 -20.97 2.93
N GLY A 75 -16.60 -21.49 3.82
CA GLY A 75 -18.04 -21.61 3.56
C GLY A 75 -18.68 -20.24 3.48
N HIS A 76 -19.44 -19.96 2.43
CA HIS A 76 -20.22 -18.73 2.36
C HIS A 76 -21.49 -18.88 3.21
N TYR A 77 -21.78 -17.88 4.03
CA TYR A 77 -22.99 -17.81 4.84
C TYR A 77 -23.67 -16.47 4.62
N ILE A 78 -24.98 -16.42 4.88
CA ILE A 78 -25.70 -15.14 4.91
C ILE A 78 -25.25 -14.36 6.15
N SER A 79 -24.83 -13.12 5.95
CA SER A 79 -24.39 -12.19 6.99
C SER A 79 -25.54 -11.28 7.45
N ALA A 80 -25.45 -10.80 8.69
CA ALA A 80 -26.38 -9.82 9.26
C ALA A 80 -25.65 -8.90 10.25
N PRO A 81 -26.12 -7.65 10.46
CA PRO A 81 -25.52 -6.73 11.42
C PRO A 81 -25.57 -7.30 12.83
N PHE A 82 -24.44 -7.20 13.53
CA PHE A 82 -24.28 -7.75 14.87
C PHE A 82 -25.18 -7.05 15.89
N SER A 83 -25.90 -7.85 16.68
CA SER A 83 -26.51 -7.35 17.91
C SER A 83 -26.25 -8.29 19.06
N ARG A 84 -25.82 -7.72 20.19
CA ARG A 84 -25.54 -8.49 21.41
C ARG A 84 -26.79 -9.15 21.97
N ARG A 85 -27.99 -8.60 21.71
CA ARG A 85 -29.27 -9.17 22.17
C ARG A 85 -29.56 -10.51 21.50
N ASN A 86 -29.20 -10.64 20.23
CA ASN A 86 -29.49 -11.80 19.39
C ASN A 86 -28.20 -12.60 19.08
N CYS A 87 -27.23 -12.58 20.00
CA CYS A 87 -25.89 -13.12 19.77
C CYS A 87 -25.86 -14.62 19.41
N GLN A 88 -26.84 -15.39 19.90
CA GLN A 88 -26.97 -16.82 19.64
C GLN A 88 -27.27 -17.18 18.17
N LEU A 89 -27.71 -16.20 17.36
CA LEU A 89 -27.99 -16.41 15.93
C LEU A 89 -26.70 -16.45 15.08
N PHE A 90 -25.58 -15.97 15.61
CA PHE A 90 -24.33 -15.87 14.86
C PHE A 90 -23.48 -17.12 15.00
N LEU A 91 -22.80 -17.47 13.92
CA LEU A 91 -21.92 -18.63 13.88
C LEU A 91 -20.78 -18.49 14.89
N ASN A 92 -20.45 -19.57 15.60
CA ASN A 92 -19.31 -19.66 16.53
C ASN A 92 -19.31 -18.67 17.70
N TYR A 93 -20.43 -18.02 18.03
CA TYR A 93 -20.50 -17.09 19.17
C TYR A 93 -20.15 -17.73 20.51
N GLU A 94 -20.39 -19.04 20.67
CA GLU A 94 -20.04 -19.80 21.87
C GLU A 94 -18.52 -19.91 22.09
N SER A 95 -17.72 -19.77 21.02
CA SER A 95 -16.26 -19.82 21.09
C SER A 95 -15.68 -18.41 21.00
N GLU A 96 -15.22 -17.89 22.13
CA GLU A 96 -14.58 -16.58 22.20
C GLU A 96 -13.35 -16.48 21.29
N LYS A 97 -12.68 -17.60 20.97
CA LYS A 97 -11.49 -17.66 20.11
C LYS A 97 -11.82 -17.64 18.61
N LEU A 98 -12.95 -18.24 18.21
CA LEU A 98 -13.30 -18.42 16.78
C LEU A 98 -14.26 -17.36 16.26
N PHE A 99 -15.02 -16.68 17.12
CA PHE A 99 -16.02 -15.70 16.70
C PHE A 99 -15.40 -14.49 15.97
N PHE A 100 -14.39 -13.88 16.58
CA PHE A 100 -13.61 -12.80 15.96
C PHE A 100 -12.30 -13.35 15.41
N THR A 101 -11.99 -13.01 14.16
CA THR A 101 -10.65 -13.23 13.60
C THR A 101 -9.62 -12.35 14.32
N SER A 102 -8.34 -12.73 14.28
CA SER A 102 -7.28 -11.92 14.90
C SER A 102 -7.28 -10.50 14.36
N ALA A 103 -7.33 -10.33 13.02
CA ALA A 103 -7.40 -9.03 12.38
C ALA A 103 -8.59 -8.17 12.86
N GLN A 104 -9.77 -8.77 13.08
CA GLN A 104 -10.93 -8.06 13.61
C GLN A 104 -10.75 -7.61 15.06
N ARG A 105 -10.11 -8.44 15.90
CA ARG A 105 -9.79 -8.07 17.29
C ARG A 105 -8.83 -6.90 17.33
N ASP A 106 -7.81 -6.93 16.48
CA ASP A 106 -6.79 -5.90 16.41
C ASP A 106 -7.39 -4.58 15.91
N MET A 107 -8.21 -4.64 14.87
CA MET A 107 -8.96 -3.49 14.34
C MET A 107 -9.87 -2.86 15.42
N LEU A 108 -10.69 -3.68 16.10
CA LEU A 108 -11.58 -3.20 17.15
C LEU A 108 -10.80 -2.61 18.34
N THR A 109 -9.69 -3.25 18.72
CA THR A 109 -8.82 -2.77 19.79
C THR A 109 -8.17 -1.45 19.43
N HIS A 110 -7.66 -1.34 18.20
CA HIS A 110 -7.08 -0.12 17.67
C HIS A 110 -8.09 1.02 17.64
N GLU A 111 -9.35 0.75 17.28
CA GLU A 111 -10.39 1.78 17.31
C GLU A 111 -10.67 2.26 18.74
N ILE A 112 -10.81 1.34 19.71
CA ILE A 112 -11.00 1.74 21.12
C ILE A 112 -9.86 2.63 21.58
N LEU A 113 -8.63 2.26 21.24
CA LEU A 113 -7.44 3.03 21.59
C LEU A 113 -7.38 4.38 20.90
N THR A 114 -7.91 4.50 19.69
CA THR A 114 -7.97 5.77 18.94
C THR A 114 -9.08 6.69 19.47
N GLN A 115 -10.20 6.13 19.92
CA GLN A 115 -11.31 6.90 20.47
C GLN A 115 -11.17 7.20 21.97
N LEU A 116 -10.15 6.68 22.65
CA LEU A 116 -9.91 6.84 24.09
C LEU A 116 -9.86 8.31 24.51
N ASP A 117 -10.77 8.76 25.38
CA ASP A 117 -10.79 10.14 25.90
C ASP A 117 -9.99 10.27 27.20
N ILE A 118 -8.81 10.88 27.13
CA ILE A 118 -7.89 11.02 28.27
C ILE A 118 -8.15 12.32 29.05
N ARG A 119 -9.08 13.18 28.57
CA ARG A 119 -9.28 14.53 29.14
C ARG A 119 -9.75 14.51 30.59
N ARG A 120 -10.65 13.60 30.94
CA ARG A 120 -11.22 13.51 32.30
C ARG A 120 -10.13 13.28 33.34
N GLU A 121 -9.20 12.38 33.06
CA GLU A 121 -8.17 11.98 34.02
C GLU A 121 -7.08 13.03 34.20
N LEU A 122 -6.77 13.75 33.12
CA LEU A 122 -5.84 14.88 33.22
C LEU A 122 -6.43 16.05 34.01
N LYS A 123 -7.74 16.27 33.97
CA LYS A 123 -8.42 17.27 34.81
C LYS A 123 -8.39 16.88 36.29
N GLU A 124 -8.58 15.60 36.61
CA GLU A 124 -8.54 15.08 37.98
C GLU A 124 -7.14 15.22 38.61
N GLN A 125 -6.06 15.00 37.86
CA GLN A 125 -4.69 15.25 38.36
C GLN A 125 -4.41 16.73 38.64
N ASN A 126 -4.78 17.61 37.71
CA ASN A 126 -4.53 19.04 37.88
C ASN A 126 -5.28 19.63 39.07
N HIS A 127 -6.47 19.12 39.40
CA HIS A 127 -7.20 19.54 40.60
C HIS A 127 -6.50 19.14 41.89
N ASN A 128 -5.79 18.00 41.90
CA ASN A 128 -5.02 17.55 43.06
C ASN A 128 -3.67 18.28 43.20
N GLU A 129 -3.09 18.79 42.10
CA GLU A 129 -1.87 19.60 42.12
C GLU A 129 -2.15 21.10 42.41
N SER A 130 -3.33 21.62 42.05
CA SER A 130 -3.70 23.03 42.26
C SER A 130 -3.94 23.45 43.72
N ASP A 131 -3.87 22.54 44.68
CA ASP A 131 -3.85 22.88 46.11
C ASP A 131 -2.46 23.38 46.58
N ILE A 132 -1.44 23.38 45.71
CA ILE A 132 -0.10 23.87 46.01
C ILE A 132 0.41 24.79 44.87
N GLY A 133 -0.10 26.02 44.83
CA GLY A 133 0.62 27.20 44.31
C GLY A 133 0.53 27.53 42.81
N ASP A 134 0.24 28.81 42.56
CA ASP A 134 0.35 29.63 41.34
C ASP A 134 -0.73 29.53 40.23
N GLU A 135 -1.62 30.53 40.25
CA GLU A 135 -2.68 30.86 39.27
C GLU A 135 -2.17 31.27 37.87
N SER A 136 -0.87 31.25 37.61
CA SER A 136 -0.28 31.75 36.35
C SER A 136 -0.26 30.75 35.20
N GLN A 137 -0.49 29.45 35.47
CA GLN A 137 -0.57 28.42 34.42
C GLN A 137 -1.98 28.21 33.87
N GLN A 138 -3.00 28.82 34.47
CA GLN A 138 -4.40 28.54 34.16
C GLN A 138 -4.87 29.13 32.82
N SER A 139 -4.21 30.19 32.33
CA SER A 139 -4.55 30.86 31.06
C SER A 139 -3.91 30.24 29.82
N VAL A 140 -2.84 29.46 29.95
CA VAL A 140 -2.22 28.74 28.81
C VAL A 140 -2.91 27.38 28.56
N ILE A 141 -3.74 26.93 29.51
CA ILE A 141 -4.36 25.59 29.50
C ILE A 141 -5.84 25.61 29.04
N ALA A 142 -6.47 26.79 28.99
CA ALA A 142 -7.89 26.94 28.63
C ALA A 142 -8.19 26.74 27.13
N ASP A 143 -7.18 26.82 26.25
CA ASP A 143 -7.35 26.76 24.79
C ASP A 143 -7.15 25.36 24.14
N GLU A 144 -6.82 24.31 24.91
CA GLU A 144 -6.64 22.94 24.35
C GLU A 144 -7.59 21.84 24.89
N PRO A 145 -8.87 22.07 25.20
CA PRO A 145 -9.75 21.02 25.72
C PRO A 145 -10.15 19.96 24.68
N LEU A 146 -9.72 20.07 23.41
CA LEU A 146 -10.18 19.24 22.29
C LEU A 146 -9.18 18.19 21.81
N ARG A 147 -7.92 18.30 22.26
CA ARG A 147 -6.77 17.68 21.58
C ARG A 147 -6.31 16.34 22.15
N ARG A 148 -7.04 15.73 23.09
CA ARG A 148 -6.52 14.58 23.87
C ARG A 148 -7.35 13.31 23.70
N LYS A 149 -7.63 12.96 22.44
CA LYS A 149 -8.21 11.66 22.11
C LYS A 149 -7.13 10.76 21.51
N GLY A 150 -7.01 9.58 22.08
CA GLY A 150 -6.48 8.42 21.42
C GLY A 150 -4.97 8.18 21.44
N LEU A 151 -4.62 7.05 20.86
CA LEU A 151 -3.27 6.55 20.63
C LEU A 151 -2.42 7.50 19.77
N GLN A 152 -3.02 8.11 18.74
CA GLN A 152 -2.31 8.99 17.80
C GLN A 152 -1.74 10.24 18.50
N TYR A 153 -2.50 10.84 19.43
CA TYR A 153 -2.03 11.97 20.23
C TYR A 153 -0.85 11.60 21.13
N LEU A 154 -0.88 10.38 21.70
CA LEU A 154 0.18 9.90 22.57
C LEU A 154 1.50 9.66 21.82
N ARG A 155 1.41 9.19 20.57
CA ARG A 155 2.57 9.10 19.66
C ARG A 155 3.10 10.49 19.31
N MET A 156 2.23 11.43 18.95
CA MET A 156 2.63 12.82 18.67
C MET A 156 3.38 13.49 19.84
N LYS A 157 2.98 13.16 21.09
CA LYS A 157 3.64 13.67 22.30
C LYS A 157 4.87 12.85 22.73
N ASN A 158 5.31 11.88 21.92
CA ASN A 158 6.41 10.96 22.23
C ASN A 158 6.25 10.26 23.59
N SER A 159 5.00 9.99 24.01
CA SER A 159 4.73 9.22 25.24
C SER A 159 4.83 7.71 24.99
N TYR A 160 4.53 7.29 23.77
CA TYR A 160 4.85 5.96 23.23
C TYR A 160 5.72 6.17 21.98
N GLU A 161 6.79 5.38 21.85
CA GLU A 161 7.67 5.41 20.68
C GLU A 161 6.95 4.80 19.47
N ASP A 162 6.35 3.62 19.64
CA ASP A 162 5.61 2.96 18.57
C ASP A 162 4.44 2.10 19.08
N SER A 163 3.56 1.72 18.16
CA SER A 163 2.44 0.82 18.40
C SER A 163 2.26 -0.12 17.21
N PHE A 164 2.39 -1.42 17.46
CA PHE A 164 2.28 -2.45 16.42
C PHE A 164 1.41 -3.61 16.89
N ILE A 165 0.88 -4.35 15.93
CA ILE A 165 0.07 -5.55 16.14
C ILE A 165 0.99 -6.76 16.25
N LEU A 166 0.66 -7.70 17.12
CA LEU A 166 1.42 -8.94 17.28
C LEU A 166 0.91 -10.00 16.31
N HIS A 167 1.82 -10.61 15.57
CA HIS A 167 1.50 -11.80 14.78
C HIS A 167 1.30 -13.02 15.68
N GLU A 168 0.47 -13.95 15.22
CA GLU A 168 0.29 -15.24 15.88
C GLU A 168 1.61 -16.01 15.92
N PRO A 169 1.87 -16.72 17.04
CA PRO A 169 3.08 -17.48 17.22
C PRO A 169 3.20 -18.58 16.16
N SER A 170 4.35 -18.61 15.47
CA SER A 170 4.66 -19.65 14.49
C SER A 170 5.89 -20.44 14.90
N GLN A 171 5.85 -21.76 14.68
CA GLN A 171 6.95 -22.67 15.00
C GLN A 171 8.23 -22.40 14.16
N GLU A 172 8.10 -21.68 13.06
CA GLU A 172 9.21 -21.42 12.13
C GLU A 172 10.13 -20.29 12.61
N GLU A 173 9.66 -19.46 13.55
CA GLU A 173 10.38 -18.29 14.04
C GLU A 173 11.63 -18.65 14.88
N PRO A 174 12.70 -17.83 14.76
CA PRO A 174 13.97 -18.12 15.42
C PRO A 174 13.88 -18.05 16.96
N TYR A 175 12.99 -17.23 17.52
CA TYR A 175 12.76 -17.17 18.97
C TYR A 175 12.13 -18.46 19.49
N PHE A 176 11.13 -19.00 18.78
CA PHE A 176 10.50 -20.27 19.13
C PHE A 176 11.47 -21.46 19.08
N LYS A 177 12.41 -21.45 18.13
CA LYS A 177 13.50 -22.45 18.08
C LYS A 177 14.42 -22.36 19.30
N LYS A 178 14.81 -21.14 19.71
CA LYS A 178 15.63 -20.91 20.91
C LYS A 178 14.88 -21.25 22.21
N MET A 179 13.58 -20.95 22.28
CA MET A 179 12.75 -21.27 23.44
C MET A 179 12.57 -22.78 23.60
N LYS A 180 12.40 -23.51 22.50
CA LYS A 180 12.40 -24.99 22.48
C LYS A 180 13.67 -25.59 23.06
N GLU A 181 14.82 -25.00 22.72
CA GLU A 181 16.14 -25.44 23.19
C GLU A 181 16.35 -25.16 24.68
N ASN A 182 15.85 -24.01 25.17
CA ASN A 182 16.07 -23.57 26.55
C ASN A 182 15.04 -24.11 27.57
N SER A 183 13.79 -24.37 27.17
CA SER A 183 12.71 -24.73 28.11
C SER A 183 11.58 -25.51 27.42
N SER A 184 11.66 -26.84 27.40
CA SER A 184 10.66 -27.71 26.76
C SER A 184 9.25 -27.62 27.36
N ILE A 185 9.11 -27.28 28.65
CA ILE A 185 7.82 -27.18 29.37
C ILE A 185 7.05 -25.92 28.94
N SER A 186 7.69 -24.74 28.94
CA SER A 186 7.08 -23.49 28.48
C SER A 186 6.76 -23.53 26.97
N TYR A 187 7.61 -24.21 26.18
CA TYR A 187 7.35 -24.48 24.77
C TYR A 187 6.11 -25.38 24.56
N MET A 188 5.92 -26.41 25.39
CA MET A 188 4.76 -27.30 25.28
C MET A 188 3.45 -26.60 25.69
N GLU A 189 3.46 -25.79 26.74
CA GLU A 189 2.30 -25.03 27.20
C GLU A 189 1.85 -23.99 26.16
N LEU A 190 2.79 -23.28 25.54
CA LEU A 190 2.48 -22.33 24.47
C LEU A 190 2.01 -23.02 23.19
N ILE A 191 2.56 -24.17 22.81
CA ILE A 191 2.12 -24.90 21.60
C ILE A 191 0.77 -25.55 21.76
N THR A 192 0.38 -25.95 22.97
CA THR A 192 -0.99 -26.42 23.21
C THR A 192 -2.02 -25.30 23.02
N GLU A 193 -1.61 -24.04 23.10
CA GLU A 193 -2.43 -22.88 22.72
C GLU A 193 -2.44 -22.63 21.19
N ILE A 194 -1.42 -23.10 20.46
CA ILE A 194 -1.35 -23.10 18.99
C ILE A 194 -2.13 -24.29 18.44
N GLU A 195 -3.46 -24.27 18.57
CA GLU A 195 -4.32 -25.35 18.01
C GLU A 195 -4.26 -25.38 16.48
N THR A 196 -4.06 -24.22 15.84
CA THR A 196 -3.76 -24.08 14.39
C THR A 196 -2.87 -22.86 14.15
N ASP A 197 -1.77 -22.99 13.40
CA ASP A 197 -0.93 -21.86 12.97
C ASP A 197 -1.49 -21.26 11.66
N PRO A 198 -2.22 -20.12 11.71
CA PRO A 198 -2.85 -19.53 10.52
C PRO A 198 -1.79 -19.02 9.53
N ARG A 199 -0.65 -18.52 10.03
CA ARG A 199 0.43 -17.97 9.20
C ARG A 199 1.11 -19.06 8.39
N LYS A 200 1.37 -20.21 9.00
CA LYS A 200 1.92 -21.39 8.30
C LYS A 200 0.92 -21.94 7.28
N LYS A 201 -0.37 -22.02 7.63
CA LYS A 201 -1.44 -22.41 6.68
C LYS A 201 -1.46 -21.47 5.48
N LEU A 202 -1.45 -20.16 5.71
CA LEU A 202 -1.43 -19.13 4.68
C LEU A 202 -0.19 -19.24 3.80
N ASN A 203 1.01 -19.35 4.39
CA ASN A 203 2.27 -19.47 3.66
C ASN A 203 2.29 -20.71 2.75
N ASN A 204 1.84 -21.86 3.24
CA ASN A 204 1.82 -23.11 2.47
C ASN A 204 0.85 -23.06 1.27
N LEU A 205 -0.29 -22.36 1.42
CA LEU A 205 -1.27 -22.23 0.34
C LEU A 205 -0.87 -21.14 -0.66
N TRP A 206 -0.34 -20.02 -0.19
CA TRP A 206 -0.08 -18.83 -1.01
C TRP A 206 1.25 -18.89 -1.78
N SER A 207 2.30 -19.52 -1.22
CA SER A 207 3.62 -19.60 -1.87
C SER A 207 3.69 -20.52 -3.11
N ARG A 208 2.59 -21.21 -3.45
CA ARG A 208 2.56 -22.18 -4.54
C ARG A 208 2.26 -21.52 -5.89
N PHE A 209 3.25 -21.51 -6.78
CA PHE A 209 3.21 -20.83 -8.10
C PHE A 209 2.00 -21.12 -9.01
N PHE A 210 1.37 -22.29 -8.92
CA PHE A 210 0.29 -22.73 -9.82
C PHE A 210 -1.08 -22.82 -9.14
N ARG A 211 -1.34 -21.97 -8.16
CA ARG A 211 -2.63 -21.92 -7.44
C ARG A 211 -3.19 -20.50 -7.47
N PHE A 212 -4.52 -20.36 -7.42
CA PHE A 212 -5.10 -19.05 -7.21
C PHE A 212 -4.77 -18.54 -5.81
N GLN A 213 -4.80 -17.23 -5.66
CA GLN A 213 -4.58 -16.58 -4.38
C GLN A 213 -5.74 -16.86 -3.42
N PRO A 214 -5.48 -17.35 -2.19
CA PRO A 214 -6.53 -17.58 -1.18
C PRO A 214 -6.95 -16.25 -0.54
N LEU A 215 -7.91 -15.55 -1.16
CA LEU A 215 -8.32 -14.21 -0.73
C LEU A 215 -8.99 -14.19 0.65
N GLY A 216 -9.82 -15.18 0.99
CA GLY A 216 -10.50 -15.27 2.29
C GLY A 216 -9.50 -15.44 3.44
N LEU A 217 -8.48 -16.29 3.29
CA LEU A 217 -7.44 -16.46 4.30
C LEU A 217 -6.57 -15.20 4.46
N VAL A 218 -6.24 -14.52 3.35
CA VAL A 218 -5.55 -13.22 3.41
C VAL A 218 -6.40 -12.19 4.14
N ARG A 219 -7.70 -12.16 3.89
CA ARG A 219 -8.66 -11.27 4.56
C ARG A 219 -8.76 -11.56 6.06
N GLU A 220 -8.87 -12.83 6.44
CA GLU A 220 -8.97 -13.23 7.85
C GLU A 220 -7.71 -12.87 8.64
N TYR A 221 -6.53 -12.93 8.01
CA TYR A 221 -5.24 -12.68 8.63
C TYR A 221 -4.80 -11.20 8.61
N PHE A 222 -4.89 -10.53 7.46
CA PHE A 222 -4.39 -9.17 7.24
C PHE A 222 -5.51 -8.11 7.23
N GLY A 223 -6.78 -8.51 7.22
CA GLY A 223 -7.92 -7.60 7.09
C GLY A 223 -8.31 -7.31 5.63
N GLN A 224 -9.42 -6.57 5.47
CA GLN A 224 -10.06 -6.39 4.16
C GLN A 224 -9.26 -5.47 3.22
N GLN A 225 -8.59 -4.43 3.73
CA GLN A 225 -7.83 -3.49 2.90
C GLN A 225 -6.71 -4.19 2.11
N ILE A 226 -5.91 -5.00 2.80
CA ILE A 226 -4.82 -5.78 2.18
C ILE A 226 -5.39 -6.85 1.23
N ALA A 227 -6.50 -7.49 1.60
CA ALA A 227 -7.17 -8.45 0.74
C ALA A 227 -7.68 -7.82 -0.57
N PHE A 228 -8.23 -6.59 -0.52
CA PHE A 228 -8.66 -5.86 -1.72
C PHE A 228 -7.50 -5.54 -2.66
N TYR A 229 -6.35 -5.11 -2.12
CA TYR A 229 -5.14 -4.89 -2.92
C TYR A 229 -4.74 -6.15 -3.69
N PHE A 230 -4.71 -7.29 -2.99
CA PHE A 230 -4.37 -8.57 -3.62
C PHE A 230 -5.43 -9.06 -4.60
N ALA A 231 -6.72 -8.84 -4.32
CA ALA A 231 -7.80 -9.14 -5.25
C ALA A 231 -7.72 -8.31 -6.54
N TRP A 232 -7.37 -7.02 -6.43
CA TRP A 232 -7.09 -6.15 -7.57
C TRP A 232 -5.93 -6.68 -8.39
N HIS A 233 -4.81 -6.96 -7.73
CA HIS A 233 -3.61 -7.47 -8.37
C HIS A 233 -3.85 -8.81 -9.09
N GLY A 234 -4.57 -9.75 -8.46
CA GLY A 234 -4.95 -11.02 -9.08
C GLY A 234 -5.87 -10.85 -10.29
N THR A 235 -6.85 -9.94 -10.21
CA THR A 235 -7.72 -9.60 -11.35
C THR A 235 -6.93 -8.97 -12.50
N PHE A 236 -5.95 -8.11 -12.19
CA PHE A 236 -5.08 -7.47 -13.16
C PHE A 236 -4.20 -8.49 -13.90
N LEU A 237 -3.51 -9.36 -13.15
CA LEU A 237 -2.64 -10.40 -13.74
C LEU A 237 -3.42 -11.41 -14.60
N THR A 238 -4.61 -11.81 -14.18
CA THR A 238 -5.45 -12.73 -14.96
C THR A 238 -5.94 -12.10 -16.27
N MET A 239 -6.30 -10.81 -16.26
CA MET A 239 -6.67 -10.06 -17.48
C MET A 239 -5.49 -9.71 -18.38
N LEU A 240 -4.25 -9.73 -17.87
CA LEU A 240 -3.05 -9.43 -18.63
C LEU A 240 -2.70 -10.57 -19.61
N TRP A 241 -3.02 -11.82 -19.29
CA TRP A 241 -2.69 -12.99 -20.12
C TRP A 241 -3.11 -12.86 -21.59
N PRO A 242 -4.38 -12.52 -21.93
CA PRO A 242 -4.78 -12.27 -23.32
C PRO A 242 -3.96 -11.15 -23.99
N ALA A 243 -3.66 -10.07 -23.27
CA ALA A 243 -2.88 -8.96 -23.78
C ALA A 243 -1.42 -9.37 -24.04
N THR A 244 -0.82 -10.16 -23.15
CA THR A 244 0.53 -10.72 -23.31
C THR A 244 0.61 -11.65 -24.52
N VAL A 245 -0.38 -12.53 -24.70
CA VAL A 245 -0.40 -13.46 -25.85
C VAL A 245 -0.50 -12.69 -27.17
N LEU A 246 -1.40 -11.72 -27.27
CA LEU A 246 -1.55 -10.88 -28.47
C LEU A 246 -0.32 -10.00 -28.71
N GLY A 247 0.22 -9.36 -27.67
CA GLY A 247 1.42 -8.53 -27.75
C GLY A 247 2.64 -9.33 -28.19
N LEU A 248 2.82 -10.55 -27.66
CA LEU A 248 3.89 -11.45 -28.07
C LEU A 248 3.74 -11.88 -29.53
N ALA A 249 2.50 -12.17 -29.99
CA ALA A 249 2.25 -12.53 -31.39
C ALA A 249 2.59 -11.37 -32.35
N VAL A 250 2.19 -10.15 -32.01
CA VAL A 250 2.51 -8.93 -32.78
C VAL A 250 4.02 -8.68 -32.80
N PHE A 251 4.69 -8.84 -31.66
CA PHE A 251 6.15 -8.71 -31.57
C PHE A 251 6.88 -9.75 -32.42
N VAL A 252 6.49 -11.03 -32.34
CA VAL A 252 7.09 -12.11 -33.14
C VAL A 252 6.89 -11.85 -34.64
N TYR A 253 5.72 -11.40 -35.06
CA TYR A 253 5.48 -10.99 -36.45
C TYR A 253 6.42 -9.86 -36.89
N GLY A 254 6.50 -8.78 -36.08
CA GLY A 254 7.40 -7.65 -36.33
C GLY A 254 8.86 -8.08 -36.41
N PHE A 255 9.29 -8.95 -35.50
CA PHE A 255 10.64 -9.49 -35.46
C PHE A 255 10.98 -10.33 -36.71
N VAL A 256 10.10 -11.25 -37.11
CA VAL A 256 10.28 -12.05 -38.33
C VAL A 256 10.34 -11.15 -39.58
N LYS A 257 9.49 -10.13 -39.67
CA LYS A 257 9.51 -9.15 -40.76
C LYS A 257 10.83 -8.38 -40.79
N SER A 258 11.29 -7.92 -39.63
CA SER A 258 12.52 -7.14 -39.47
C SER A 258 13.78 -7.92 -39.88
N VAL A 259 13.88 -9.18 -39.46
CA VAL A 259 14.98 -10.08 -39.83
C VAL A 259 14.99 -10.38 -41.34
N ARG A 260 13.82 -10.53 -41.96
CA ARG A 260 13.70 -10.78 -43.41
C ARG A 260 14.09 -9.58 -44.27
N LEU A 261 13.74 -8.37 -43.83
CA LEU A 261 14.05 -7.13 -44.57
C LEU A 261 15.53 -6.74 -44.46
N ASN A 262 16.19 -7.06 -43.34
CA ASN A 262 17.58 -6.71 -43.08
C ASN A 262 18.43 -7.97 -42.77
N PRO A 263 18.70 -8.84 -43.76
CA PRO A 263 19.51 -10.04 -43.53
C PRO A 263 20.97 -9.68 -43.21
N VAL A 264 21.62 -10.48 -42.36
CA VAL A 264 23.06 -10.33 -42.08
C VAL A 264 23.86 -10.72 -43.31
N THR A 265 24.54 -9.75 -43.93
CA THR A 265 25.47 -10.02 -45.03
C THR A 265 26.85 -10.38 -44.49
N PHE A 266 27.21 -11.66 -44.55
CA PHE A 266 28.55 -12.13 -44.19
C PHE A 266 29.53 -11.82 -45.32
N GLY A 267 30.34 -10.76 -45.18
CA GLY A 267 31.41 -10.42 -46.13
C GLY A 267 31.73 -8.93 -46.22
N ASN A 268 30.71 -8.08 -46.06
CA ASN A 268 30.85 -6.62 -46.06
C ASN A 268 30.52 -6.07 -44.67
N CYS A 269 31.52 -5.54 -43.95
CA CYS A 269 31.31 -4.93 -42.64
C CYS A 269 30.91 -3.46 -42.81
N SER A 270 29.64 -3.16 -42.58
CA SER A 270 29.12 -1.80 -42.57
C SER A 270 28.66 -1.42 -41.17
N ILE A 271 29.06 -0.25 -40.72
CA ILE A 271 28.66 0.30 -39.43
C ILE A 271 27.77 1.51 -39.69
N VAL A 272 26.64 1.59 -38.98
CA VAL A 272 25.72 2.73 -39.02
C VAL A 272 26.11 3.70 -37.90
N ASN A 273 26.34 4.97 -38.24
CA ASN A 273 26.64 6.02 -37.28
C ASN A 273 25.36 6.55 -36.61
N TYR A 274 25.50 7.35 -35.56
CA TYR A 274 24.37 7.89 -34.80
C TYR A 274 23.46 8.83 -35.59
N VAL A 275 23.92 9.28 -36.77
CA VAL A 275 23.16 10.09 -37.74
C VAL A 275 22.35 9.21 -38.72
N GLY A 276 22.57 7.89 -38.72
CA GLY A 276 21.89 6.93 -39.62
C GLY A 276 22.65 6.63 -40.92
N GLU A 277 23.85 7.19 -41.11
CA GLU A 277 24.69 6.93 -42.29
C GLU A 277 25.51 5.65 -42.15
N SER A 278 25.58 4.84 -43.22
CA SER A 278 26.33 3.59 -43.26
C SER A 278 27.73 3.77 -43.86
N PHE A 279 28.76 3.33 -43.14
CA PHE A 279 30.16 3.37 -43.59
C PHE A 279 30.73 1.96 -43.73
N ALA A 280 31.47 1.71 -44.81
CA ALA A 280 32.20 0.45 -45.00
C ALA A 280 33.51 0.47 -44.21
N VAL A 281 33.72 -0.54 -43.37
CA VAL A 281 34.89 -0.66 -42.47
C VAL A 281 35.56 -2.02 -42.67
N SER A 282 36.86 -2.11 -42.40
CA SER A 282 37.59 -3.39 -42.43
C SER A 282 37.05 -4.38 -41.37
N CYS A 283 36.91 -5.65 -41.76
CA CYS A 283 36.29 -6.69 -40.95
C CYS A 283 37.20 -7.27 -39.85
N THR A 284 37.57 -6.46 -38.87
CA THR A 284 38.22 -6.91 -37.62
C THR A 284 37.22 -7.56 -36.66
N PHE A 285 37.65 -8.44 -35.74
CA PHE A 285 36.78 -9.07 -34.73
C PHE A 285 35.89 -8.05 -33.98
N ARG A 286 36.47 -6.92 -33.55
CA ARG A 286 35.75 -5.81 -32.92
C ARG A 286 34.62 -5.25 -33.80
N ASN A 287 34.88 -5.10 -35.10
CA ASN A 287 33.93 -4.54 -36.05
C ASN A 287 32.82 -5.55 -36.41
N LYS A 288 33.14 -6.84 -36.45
CA LYS A 288 32.12 -7.92 -36.56
C LYS A 288 31.19 -7.95 -35.36
N LEU A 289 31.74 -7.83 -34.14
CA LEU A 289 30.96 -7.79 -32.91
C LEU A 289 30.07 -6.53 -32.85
N ALA A 290 30.61 -5.36 -33.22
CA ALA A 290 29.85 -4.12 -33.30
C ALA A 290 28.71 -4.22 -34.34
N GLN A 291 28.99 -4.74 -35.53
CA GLN A 291 27.99 -4.97 -36.57
C GLN A 291 26.90 -5.95 -36.12
N PHE A 292 27.25 -7.01 -35.38
CA PHE A 292 26.28 -7.94 -34.82
C PHE A 292 25.33 -7.20 -33.84
N PHE A 293 25.86 -6.46 -32.88
CA PHE A 293 25.03 -5.74 -31.91
C PHE A 293 24.18 -4.65 -32.55
N THR A 294 24.71 -3.90 -33.52
CA THR A 294 23.93 -2.87 -34.24
C THR A 294 22.82 -3.51 -35.08
N THR A 295 23.07 -4.66 -35.69
CA THR A 295 22.07 -5.39 -36.49
C THR A 295 20.99 -6.03 -35.62
N VAL A 296 21.36 -6.63 -34.47
CA VAL A 296 20.38 -7.15 -33.51
C VAL A 296 19.54 -6.02 -32.91
N SER A 297 20.16 -4.89 -32.58
CA SER A 297 19.47 -3.70 -32.08
C SER A 297 18.52 -3.10 -33.12
N SER A 298 18.93 -3.03 -34.39
CA SER A 298 18.06 -2.58 -35.48
C SER A 298 16.92 -3.56 -35.72
N TRP A 299 17.16 -4.88 -35.62
CA TRP A 299 16.08 -5.86 -35.71
C TRP A 299 15.03 -5.63 -34.63
N PHE A 300 15.47 -5.50 -33.38
CA PHE A 300 14.61 -5.29 -32.23
C PHE A 300 13.84 -3.97 -32.32
N THR A 301 14.52 -2.86 -32.66
CA THR A 301 13.89 -1.54 -32.79
C THR A 301 12.83 -1.54 -33.90
N ASN A 302 13.17 -2.07 -35.08
CA ASN A 302 12.25 -2.17 -36.21
C ASN A 302 11.12 -3.21 -35.98
N SER A 303 11.21 -4.05 -34.93
CA SER A 303 10.13 -4.99 -34.60
C SER A 303 8.92 -4.30 -33.99
N PHE A 304 9.11 -3.16 -33.31
CA PHE A 304 8.02 -2.40 -32.70
C PHE A 304 7.22 -1.60 -33.73
N ASP A 305 7.89 -1.11 -34.78
CA ASP A 305 7.27 -0.35 -35.87
C ASP A 305 6.74 -1.30 -36.96
N ASN A 306 5.63 -1.96 -36.64
CA ASN A 306 4.93 -2.86 -37.56
C ASN A 306 3.47 -2.44 -37.78
N GLU A 307 2.89 -2.87 -38.91
CA GLU A 307 1.50 -2.55 -39.30
C GLU A 307 0.47 -3.08 -38.29
N LEU A 308 0.80 -4.15 -37.55
CA LEU A 308 -0.09 -4.74 -36.54
C LEU A 308 -0.08 -3.97 -35.21
N ASN A 309 0.93 -3.13 -34.98
CA ASN A 309 1.08 -2.38 -33.73
C ASN A 309 -0.08 -1.39 -33.53
N ALA A 310 -0.59 -0.79 -34.61
CA ALA A 310 -1.76 0.09 -34.55
C ALA A 310 -3.02 -0.65 -34.06
N PHE A 311 -3.23 -1.89 -34.52
CA PHE A 311 -4.34 -2.74 -34.07
C PHE A 311 -4.15 -3.18 -32.61
N PHE A 312 -2.91 -3.49 -32.21
CA PHE A 312 -2.58 -3.80 -30.83
C PHE A 312 -2.83 -2.61 -29.89
N ALA A 313 -2.47 -1.39 -30.31
CA ALA A 313 -2.77 -0.18 -29.55
C ALA A 313 -4.28 0.03 -29.35
N ALA A 314 -5.08 -0.14 -30.41
CA ALA A 314 -6.54 -0.09 -30.30
C ALA A 314 -7.09 -1.17 -29.36
N PHE A 315 -6.55 -2.39 -29.44
CA PHE A 315 -6.87 -3.46 -28.50
C PHE A 315 -6.53 -3.07 -27.06
N MET A 316 -5.36 -2.46 -26.80
CA MET A 316 -4.97 -2.04 -25.44
C MET A 316 -5.87 -0.95 -24.86
N SER A 317 -6.36 -0.01 -25.68
CA SER A 317 -7.36 0.97 -25.25
C SER A 317 -8.69 0.33 -24.85
N ILE A 318 -9.14 -0.65 -25.64
CA ILE A 318 -10.35 -1.44 -25.34
C ILE A 318 -10.15 -2.29 -24.08
N TRP A 319 -9.01 -2.98 -23.98
CA TRP A 319 -8.62 -3.80 -22.84
C TRP A 319 -8.61 -2.99 -21.54
N GLY A 320 -8.05 -1.78 -21.54
CA GLY A 320 -8.05 -0.91 -20.36
C GLY A 320 -9.46 -0.56 -19.90
N THR A 321 -10.38 -0.30 -20.84
CA THR A 321 -11.78 -0.05 -20.52
C THR A 321 -12.46 -1.29 -19.94
N PHE A 322 -12.24 -2.47 -20.52
CA PHE A 322 -12.75 -3.74 -19.99
C PHE A 322 -12.21 -4.04 -18.60
N PHE A 323 -10.92 -3.86 -18.36
CA PHE A 323 -10.30 -4.06 -17.05
C PHE A 323 -10.96 -3.19 -15.99
N CYS A 324 -11.11 -1.88 -16.24
CA CYS A 324 -11.78 -0.97 -15.30
C CYS A 324 -13.22 -1.41 -14.99
N GLN A 325 -13.98 -1.85 -15.99
CA GLN A 325 -15.36 -2.31 -15.79
C GLN A 325 -15.44 -3.62 -15.01
N ILE A 326 -14.57 -4.58 -15.32
CA ILE A 326 -14.52 -5.87 -14.63
C ILE A 326 -14.05 -5.68 -13.21
N TRP A 327 -13.03 -4.85 -12.97
CA TRP A 327 -12.60 -4.52 -11.62
C TRP A 327 -13.70 -3.85 -10.82
N ARG A 328 -14.41 -2.86 -11.38
CA ARG A 328 -15.54 -2.21 -10.69
C ARG A 328 -16.59 -3.23 -10.26
N ARG A 329 -16.94 -4.18 -11.14
CA ARG A 329 -17.88 -5.26 -10.82
C ARG A 329 -17.33 -6.20 -9.74
N ASN A 330 -16.08 -6.66 -9.88
CA ASN A 330 -15.45 -7.56 -8.91
C ASN A 330 -15.31 -6.88 -7.53
N ASN A 331 -14.98 -5.60 -7.50
CA ASN A 331 -14.91 -4.80 -6.27
C ASN A 331 -16.25 -4.76 -5.55
N THR A 332 -17.36 -4.52 -6.27
CA THR A 332 -18.71 -4.56 -5.66
C THR A 332 -19.05 -5.95 -5.15
N VAL A 333 -18.75 -7.01 -5.91
CA VAL A 333 -19.00 -8.39 -5.46
C VAL A 333 -18.23 -8.72 -4.20
N LEU A 334 -16.93 -8.38 -4.14
CA LEU A 334 -16.09 -8.62 -2.97
C LEU A 334 -16.48 -7.73 -1.78
N ALA A 335 -16.87 -6.47 -2.01
CA ALA A 335 -17.36 -5.58 -0.96
C ALA A 335 -18.66 -6.10 -0.33
N TYR A 336 -19.54 -6.68 -1.15
CA TYR A 336 -20.74 -7.35 -0.67
C TYR A 336 -20.41 -8.65 0.08
N GLU A 337 -19.60 -9.54 -0.51
CA GLU A 337 -19.20 -10.82 0.08
C GLU A 337 -18.42 -10.64 1.40
N TRP A 338 -17.71 -9.53 1.54
CA TRP A 338 -16.95 -9.20 2.73
C TRP A 338 -17.64 -8.22 3.69
N ASP A 339 -18.92 -7.93 3.48
CA ASP A 339 -19.72 -7.06 4.33
C ASP A 339 -19.10 -5.67 4.57
N CYS A 340 -18.44 -5.11 3.55
CA CYS A 340 -17.72 -3.84 3.62
C CYS A 340 -18.36 -2.73 2.78
N GLU A 341 -19.56 -2.95 2.23
CA GLU A 341 -20.27 -1.96 1.39
C GLU A 341 -20.77 -0.75 2.21
N ASP A 342 -21.32 -0.99 3.40
CA ASP A 342 -21.91 0.04 4.27
C ASP A 342 -20.95 0.61 5.31
N PHE A 343 -19.68 0.20 5.32
CA PHE A 343 -18.69 0.66 6.29
C PHE A 343 -18.23 2.09 5.95
N ASN A 344 -18.88 3.07 6.58
CA ASN A 344 -18.42 4.46 6.57
C ASN A 344 -17.41 4.65 7.71
N GLU A 345 -16.13 4.42 7.41
CA GLU A 345 -15.05 4.78 8.32
C GLU A 345 -15.05 6.30 8.50
N VAL A 346 -15.54 6.78 9.64
CA VAL A 346 -15.39 8.18 10.02
C VAL A 346 -13.96 8.33 10.53
N GLU A 347 -13.04 8.68 9.62
CA GLU A 347 -11.65 8.93 9.97
C GLU A 347 -11.61 10.00 11.08
N PRO A 348 -10.98 9.72 12.24
CA PRO A 348 -10.87 10.71 13.30
C PRO A 348 -9.99 11.87 12.85
N ASP A 349 -10.28 13.08 13.36
CA ASP A 349 -9.45 14.25 13.10
C ASP A 349 -8.00 13.99 13.52
N ARG A 350 -7.05 14.23 12.61
CA ARG A 350 -5.62 14.01 12.88
C ARG A 350 -5.14 14.91 14.03
N PRO A 351 -4.28 14.41 14.95
CA PRO A 351 -3.77 15.19 16.08
C PRO A 351 -3.02 16.48 15.70
N GLU A 352 -2.46 16.52 14.49
CA GLU A 352 -1.70 17.66 13.96
C GLU A 352 -2.56 18.78 13.39
N TYR A 353 -3.84 18.50 13.11
CA TYR A 353 -4.77 19.50 12.60
C TYR A 353 -4.98 20.60 13.65
N ARG A 354 -4.99 21.86 13.20
CA ARG A 354 -5.24 23.04 14.04
C ARG A 354 -6.38 23.85 13.43
N GLY A 355 -7.53 23.85 14.08
CA GLY A 355 -8.62 24.79 13.80
C GLY A 355 -8.31 26.19 14.29
N SER A 356 -8.94 27.19 13.67
CA SER A 356 -8.91 28.58 14.17
C SER A 356 -10.13 28.88 15.06
N ALA A 357 -11.21 28.10 14.91
CA ALA A 357 -12.44 28.21 15.68
C ALA A 357 -13.02 26.82 15.97
N THR A 358 -13.90 26.70 16.96
CA THR A 358 -14.54 25.44 17.34
C THR A 358 -16.03 25.51 17.04
N ARG A 359 -16.61 24.45 16.47
CA ARG A 359 -18.04 24.32 16.22
C ARG A 359 -18.58 23.11 16.96
N ILE A 360 -19.61 23.32 17.78
CA ILE A 360 -20.32 22.22 18.46
C ILE A 360 -21.39 21.67 17.51
N VAL A 361 -21.28 20.41 17.12
CA VAL A 361 -22.28 19.67 16.35
C VAL A 361 -22.62 18.38 17.11
N SER A 362 -23.87 18.24 17.56
CA SER A 362 -24.45 17.00 18.08
C SER A 362 -23.51 16.23 19.03
N ASP A 363 -23.20 16.83 20.19
CA ASP A 363 -22.29 16.31 21.24
C ASP A 363 -20.79 16.26 20.90
N THR A 364 -20.39 16.68 19.68
CA THR A 364 -18.99 16.69 19.23
C THR A 364 -18.57 18.11 18.83
N THR A 365 -17.50 18.59 19.46
CA THR A 365 -16.80 19.84 19.12
C THR A 365 -15.80 19.57 17.99
N LEU A 366 -16.04 20.14 16.82
CA LEU A 366 -15.19 20.05 15.63
C LEU A 366 -14.36 21.33 15.45
N ASP A 367 -13.09 21.18 15.10
CA ASP A 367 -12.23 22.31 14.75
C ASP A 367 -12.56 22.78 13.31
N HIS A 368 -12.84 24.07 13.17
CA HIS A 368 -13.10 24.74 11.90
C HIS A 368 -11.98 25.74 11.60
N SER A 369 -11.46 25.71 10.38
CA SER A 369 -10.53 26.75 9.88
C SER A 369 -11.30 27.68 8.95
N ASP A 370 -10.99 28.97 8.98
CA ASP A 370 -11.60 29.95 8.08
C ASP A 370 -11.41 29.59 6.60
N ASP A 371 -12.45 29.80 5.79
CA ASP A 371 -12.48 29.44 4.38
C ASP A 371 -11.38 30.15 3.56
N PHE A 372 -11.03 31.39 3.92
CA PHE A 372 -9.94 32.13 3.25
C PHE A 372 -8.56 31.50 3.52
N LEU A 373 -8.31 31.06 4.76
CA LEU A 373 -7.06 30.38 5.11
C LEU A 373 -6.99 29.01 4.42
N ARG A 374 -8.10 28.29 4.31
CA ARG A 374 -8.18 27.03 3.54
C ARG A 374 -7.86 27.27 2.07
N PHE A 375 -8.42 28.30 1.45
CA PHE A 375 -8.13 28.65 0.05
C PHE A 375 -6.66 29.04 -0.16
N LEU A 376 -6.08 29.84 0.72
CA LEU A 376 -4.66 30.21 0.64
C LEU A 376 -3.75 28.97 0.77
N LYS A 377 -4.07 28.08 1.70
CA LYS A 377 -3.37 26.79 1.88
C LYS A 377 -3.45 25.94 0.61
N LEU A 378 -4.63 25.88 -0.02
CA LEU A 378 -4.83 25.14 -1.28
C LEU A 378 -3.99 25.74 -2.40
N ALA A 379 -4.00 27.06 -2.53
CA ALA A 379 -3.21 27.76 -3.54
C ALA A 379 -1.70 27.51 -3.38
N VAL A 380 -1.19 27.57 -2.15
CA VAL A 380 0.23 27.26 -1.85
C VAL A 380 0.56 25.82 -2.24
N SER A 381 -0.30 24.86 -1.89
CA SER A 381 -0.06 23.46 -2.27
C SER A 381 -0.10 23.24 -3.78
N CYS A 382 -1.08 23.82 -4.48
CA CYS A 382 -1.15 23.78 -5.95
C CYS A 382 0.12 24.36 -6.59
N ILE A 383 0.64 25.47 -6.05
CA ILE A 383 1.91 26.06 -6.53
C ILE A 383 3.06 25.07 -6.33
N VAL A 384 3.16 24.42 -5.17
CA VAL A 384 4.23 23.43 -4.90
C VAL A 384 4.15 22.25 -5.87
N VAL A 385 2.95 21.71 -6.13
CA VAL A 385 2.75 20.59 -7.08
C VAL A 385 3.08 21.03 -8.52
N ILE A 386 2.67 22.22 -8.94
CA ILE A 386 3.01 22.74 -10.28
C ILE A 386 4.52 22.93 -10.41
N LEU A 387 5.17 23.49 -9.38
CA LEU A 387 6.62 23.66 -9.38
C LEU A 387 7.36 22.31 -9.45
N SER A 388 6.89 21.28 -8.73
CA SER A 388 7.51 19.94 -8.81
C SER A 388 7.34 19.30 -10.20
N MET A 389 6.18 19.44 -10.83
CA MET A 389 5.95 19.01 -12.22
C MET A 389 6.90 19.73 -13.20
N CYS A 390 7.05 21.05 -13.05
CA CYS A 390 7.98 21.83 -13.87
C CYS A 390 9.43 21.37 -13.69
N LEU A 391 9.86 21.04 -12.47
CA LEU A 391 11.21 20.53 -12.21
C LEU A 391 11.47 19.18 -12.92
N VAL A 392 10.49 18.28 -12.95
CA VAL A 392 10.61 17.02 -13.69
C VAL A 392 10.76 17.29 -15.19
N ILE A 393 9.95 18.18 -15.76
CA ILE A 393 10.06 18.57 -17.18
C ILE A 393 11.44 19.17 -17.49
N ILE A 394 11.93 20.08 -16.64
CA ILE A 394 13.26 20.69 -16.79
C ILE A 394 14.35 19.61 -16.74
N SER A 395 14.25 18.63 -15.84
CA SER A 395 15.24 17.56 -15.73
C SER A 395 15.32 16.71 -17.01
N VAL A 396 14.17 16.36 -17.59
CA VAL A 396 14.11 15.62 -18.86
C VAL A 396 14.69 16.47 -20.00
N LEU A 397 14.35 17.75 -20.06
CA LEU A 397 14.91 18.68 -21.05
C LEU A 397 16.43 18.77 -20.93
N LEU A 398 16.99 18.88 -19.73
CA LEU A 398 18.44 18.90 -19.52
C LEU A 398 19.13 17.61 -20.00
N VAL A 399 18.54 16.44 -19.73
CA VAL A 399 19.07 15.17 -20.24
C VAL A 399 19.03 15.10 -21.77
N THR A 400 17.94 15.60 -22.39
CA THR A 400 17.86 15.66 -23.86
C THR A 400 18.88 16.62 -24.47
N LEU A 401 19.10 17.79 -23.86
CA LEU A 401 20.13 18.75 -24.27
C LEU A 401 21.54 18.18 -24.11
N TYR A 402 21.81 17.47 -23.00
CA TYR A 402 23.05 16.74 -22.80
C TYR A 402 23.31 15.72 -23.91
N LYS A 403 22.29 14.92 -24.26
CA LYS A 403 22.39 13.95 -25.37
C LYS A 403 22.74 14.63 -26.69
N LEU A 404 22.08 15.74 -27.02
CA LEU A 404 22.36 16.50 -28.24
C LEU A 404 23.78 17.07 -28.25
N TRP A 405 24.23 17.60 -27.10
CA TRP A 405 25.60 18.07 -26.94
C TRP A 405 26.63 16.94 -27.08
N ALA A 406 26.39 15.77 -26.48
CA ALA A 406 27.28 14.62 -26.56
C ALA A 406 27.47 14.13 -28.01
N VAL A 407 26.39 14.08 -28.80
CA VAL A 407 26.45 13.75 -30.24
C VAL A 407 27.31 14.76 -31.00
N SER A 408 27.09 16.06 -30.76
CA SER A 408 27.82 17.11 -31.47
C SER A 408 29.29 17.22 -31.05
N SER A 409 29.59 17.08 -29.75
CA SER A 409 30.93 17.32 -29.19
C SER A 409 31.91 16.18 -29.50
N GLN A 410 31.45 14.93 -29.44
CA GLN A 410 32.29 13.75 -29.68
C GLN A 410 32.49 13.46 -31.17
N ALA A 411 31.94 14.28 -32.08
CA ALA A 411 31.98 14.07 -33.52
C ALA A 411 31.66 12.61 -33.90
N CYS A 412 30.68 12.03 -33.21
CA CYS A 412 30.20 10.64 -33.35
C CYS A 412 29.60 10.30 -34.72
N ASN A 413 29.82 11.16 -35.70
CA ASN A 413 29.31 11.10 -37.06
C ASN A 413 30.16 10.22 -37.97
N LYS A 414 31.33 9.71 -37.54
CA LYS A 414 32.29 9.02 -38.41
C LYS A 414 32.54 7.53 -38.09
N GLU A 415 32.71 7.14 -36.82
CA GLU A 415 32.91 5.73 -36.43
C GLU A 415 32.11 5.33 -35.17
N TYR A 416 31.59 4.11 -35.15
CA TYR A 416 31.00 3.49 -33.96
C TYR A 416 32.11 3.12 -32.97
N THR A 417 32.36 4.03 -32.04
CA THR A 417 33.25 3.79 -30.90
C THR A 417 32.43 3.43 -29.66
N LEU A 418 32.96 2.52 -28.84
CA LEU A 418 32.35 2.14 -27.56
C LEU A 418 32.11 3.38 -26.68
N MET A 419 33.06 4.33 -26.67
CA MET A 419 32.96 5.58 -25.92
C MET A 419 31.77 6.43 -26.37
N CYS A 420 31.53 6.52 -27.67
CA CYS A 420 30.36 7.23 -28.18
C CYS A 420 29.04 6.54 -27.80
N SER A 421 28.98 5.21 -27.84
CA SER A 421 27.79 4.45 -27.44
C SER A 421 27.43 4.65 -25.98
N VAL A 422 28.45 4.61 -25.11
CA VAL A 422 28.28 4.92 -23.69
C VAL A 422 27.76 6.34 -23.50
N MET A 423 28.38 7.35 -24.11
CA MET A 423 28.02 8.76 -23.90
C MET A 423 26.67 9.16 -24.50
N VAL A 424 26.26 8.57 -25.63
CA VAL A 424 25.06 9.00 -26.38
C VAL A 424 23.83 8.13 -26.09
N ALA A 425 24.00 6.83 -25.85
CA ALA A 425 22.86 5.90 -25.67
C ALA A 425 22.62 5.56 -24.20
N TYR A 426 23.65 5.16 -23.48
CA TYR A 426 23.51 4.62 -22.13
C TYR A 426 23.55 5.70 -21.05
N LEU A 427 24.50 6.64 -21.13
CA LEU A 427 24.70 7.66 -20.11
C LEU A 427 23.51 8.61 -19.94
N PRO A 428 22.83 9.09 -21.00
CA PRO A 428 21.61 9.90 -20.84
C PRO A 428 20.48 9.10 -20.18
N SER A 429 20.35 7.81 -20.51
CA SER A 429 19.34 6.93 -19.92
C SER A 429 19.61 6.71 -18.42
N ILE A 430 20.87 6.47 -18.04
CA ILE A 430 21.29 6.34 -16.64
C ILE A 430 21.07 7.66 -15.89
N MET A 431 21.48 8.80 -16.46
CA MET A 431 21.27 10.12 -15.87
C MET A 431 19.78 10.42 -15.67
N ASN A 432 18.93 10.04 -16.63
CA ASN A 432 17.48 10.18 -16.51
C ASN A 432 16.94 9.35 -15.35
N THR A 433 17.32 8.08 -15.25
CA THR A 433 16.90 7.20 -14.14
C THR A 433 17.36 7.74 -12.79
N VAL A 434 18.63 8.13 -12.66
CA VAL A 434 19.17 8.72 -11.42
C VAL A 434 18.47 10.03 -11.07
N SER A 435 18.20 10.88 -12.07
CA SER A 435 17.47 12.14 -11.87
C SER A 435 16.05 11.90 -11.36
N ILE A 436 15.32 10.95 -11.95
CA ILE A 436 13.95 10.61 -11.53
C ILE A 436 13.95 10.02 -10.11
N MET A 437 14.89 9.13 -9.78
CA MET A 437 14.99 8.57 -8.43
C MET A 437 15.32 9.65 -7.38
N LEU A 438 16.25 10.56 -7.68
CA LEU A 438 16.59 11.68 -6.78
C LEU A 438 15.42 12.65 -6.60
N LEU A 439 14.76 13.03 -7.70
CA LEU A 439 13.58 13.90 -7.66
C LEU A 439 12.42 13.23 -6.92
N GLY A 440 12.24 11.93 -7.07
CA GLY A 440 11.26 11.14 -6.31
C GLY A 440 11.49 11.23 -4.81
N ASN A 441 12.73 11.00 -4.35
CA ASN A 441 13.08 11.10 -2.93
C ASN A 441 12.93 12.53 -2.38
N ILE A 442 13.31 13.55 -3.18
CA ILE A 442 13.11 14.96 -2.80
C ILE A 442 11.62 15.27 -2.68
N TYR A 443 10.80 14.80 -3.62
CA TYR A 443 9.35 14.98 -3.59
C TYR A 443 8.71 14.30 -2.38
N GLU A 444 9.13 13.08 -2.07
CA GLU A 444 8.65 12.36 -0.88
C GLU A 444 8.97 13.14 0.41
N CYS A 445 10.19 13.65 0.55
CA CYS A 445 10.60 14.50 1.66
C CYS A 445 9.81 15.82 1.75
N ILE A 446 9.51 16.45 0.60
CA ILE A 446 8.67 17.65 0.56
C ILE A 446 7.24 17.32 0.98
N SER A 447 6.68 16.21 0.49
CA SER A 447 5.31 15.80 0.78
C SER A 447 5.09 15.41 2.24
N THR A 448 6.09 14.81 2.90
CA THR A 448 6.04 14.44 4.32
C THR A 448 6.45 15.59 5.24
N SER A 449 6.92 16.72 4.69
CA SER A 449 7.31 17.87 5.50
C SER A 449 6.12 18.42 6.31
N PRO A 450 6.30 18.80 7.59
CA PRO A 450 5.21 19.24 8.47
C PRO A 450 4.51 20.51 7.95
N LEU A 451 5.21 21.32 7.14
CA LEU A 451 4.63 22.49 6.50
C LEU A 451 3.66 22.10 5.38
N PHE A 452 4.01 21.11 4.54
CA PHE A 452 3.10 20.59 3.53
C PHE A 452 1.92 19.85 4.18
N LEU A 453 2.20 19.03 5.20
CA LEU A 453 1.21 18.24 5.93
C LEU A 453 0.17 19.12 6.64
N SER A 454 0.59 20.21 7.30
CA SER A 454 -0.31 21.16 7.96
C SER A 454 -1.16 22.01 7.01
N VAL A 455 -0.69 22.20 5.77
CA VAL A 455 -1.38 22.95 4.71
C VAL A 455 -2.38 22.04 3.98
N PHE A 456 -2.00 20.81 3.65
CA PHE A 456 -2.80 19.87 2.86
C PHE A 456 -3.86 19.12 3.70
N CYS A 457 -3.54 18.74 4.94
CA CYS A 457 -4.51 18.08 5.84
C CYS A 457 -5.68 18.97 6.24
N ALA A 458 -5.54 20.30 6.15
CA ALA A 458 -6.64 21.23 6.45
C ALA A 458 -7.74 21.28 5.36
N LEU A 459 -7.49 20.68 4.19
CA LEU A 459 -8.37 20.75 3.01
C LEU A 459 -9.05 19.43 2.66
N PHE A 460 -8.41 18.30 2.96
CA PHE A 460 -8.93 16.99 2.65
C PHE A 460 -8.96 16.13 3.91
N SER A 461 -10.16 15.76 4.36
CA SER A 461 -10.44 14.63 5.25
C SER A 461 -10.03 13.27 4.62
N LEU A 462 -9.19 13.28 3.59
CA LEU A 462 -8.88 12.16 2.69
C LEU A 462 -7.41 12.33 2.24
N HIS A 463 -6.48 12.25 3.19
CA HIS A 463 -5.05 12.33 2.95
C HIS A 463 -4.59 11.28 1.91
N ASP A 464 -5.10 10.05 2.02
CA ASP A 464 -4.65 8.93 1.20
C ASP A 464 -5.00 9.08 -0.29
N ARG A 465 -6.15 9.69 -0.60
CA ARG A 465 -6.56 9.90 -2.00
C ARG A 465 -5.74 10.99 -2.68
N ALA A 466 -5.46 12.10 -2.00
CA ALA A 466 -4.77 13.24 -2.63
C ALA A 466 -3.25 13.03 -2.72
N ALA A 467 -2.63 12.35 -1.75
CA ALA A 467 -1.23 11.95 -1.80
C ALA A 467 -1.00 10.87 -2.88
N SER A 468 -1.87 9.86 -2.95
CA SER A 468 -1.81 8.81 -3.99
C SER A 468 -2.02 9.36 -5.40
N ILE A 469 -2.97 10.28 -5.61
CA ILE A 469 -3.20 10.93 -6.92
C ILE A 469 -2.00 11.79 -7.34
N SER A 470 -1.40 12.54 -6.41
CA SER A 470 -0.24 13.39 -6.73
C SER A 470 1.03 12.57 -7.01
N PHE A 471 1.24 11.47 -6.29
CA PHE A 471 2.36 10.56 -6.47
C PHE A 471 2.24 9.74 -7.78
N SER A 472 1.04 9.24 -8.09
CA SER A 472 0.76 8.43 -9.30
C SER A 472 0.98 9.19 -10.62
N ILE A 473 0.76 10.51 -10.64
CA ILE A 473 0.96 11.32 -11.85
C ILE A 473 2.46 11.60 -12.10
N LEU A 474 3.28 11.64 -11.03
CA LEU A 474 4.70 12.00 -11.11
C LEU A 474 5.66 10.80 -11.25
N ASN A 475 5.27 9.61 -10.79
CA ASN A 475 6.16 8.45 -10.79
C ASN A 475 5.40 7.13 -11.05
N PRO A 476 5.25 6.69 -12.32
CA PRO A 476 4.49 5.48 -12.66
C PRO A 476 5.19 4.16 -12.28
N SER A 477 6.32 4.21 -11.56
CA SER A 477 7.18 3.04 -11.31
C SER A 477 7.17 2.52 -9.87
N ILE A 478 6.42 3.13 -8.94
CA ILE A 478 6.46 2.75 -7.52
C ILE A 478 5.05 2.84 -6.91
N ASP A 479 4.13 1.96 -7.33
CA ASP A 479 2.99 1.61 -6.47
C ASP A 479 3.47 0.52 -5.50
N LEU A 480 4.24 0.92 -4.48
CA LEU A 480 4.36 0.13 -3.26
C LEU A 480 4.00 1.06 -2.10
N PRO A 481 2.92 0.81 -1.35
CA PRO A 481 2.67 1.55 -0.13
C PRO A 481 3.86 1.34 0.81
N SER A 482 4.50 2.43 1.21
CA SER A 482 5.67 2.49 2.11
C SER A 482 5.36 2.10 3.56
N HIS A 483 4.26 1.37 3.80
CA HIS A 483 3.92 0.74 5.08
C HIS A 483 4.37 -0.72 5.19
N LEU A 484 5.17 -1.23 4.24
CA LEU A 484 5.75 -2.58 4.28
C LEU A 484 7.20 -2.60 4.80
N SER A 485 7.49 -1.83 5.87
CA SER A 485 8.67 -2.07 6.72
C SER A 485 8.23 -2.34 8.15
N GLY A 486 8.05 -3.64 8.43
CA GLY A 486 7.87 -4.25 9.74
C GLY A 486 8.31 -5.69 9.65
#